data_AF-A0A1Y2U7D7-F1
#
_entry.id   AF-A0A1Y2U7D7-F1
#
_cell.length_a   1.000
_cell.length_b   1.000
_cell.length_c   1.000
_cell.angle_alpha   90.00
_cell.angle_beta   90.00
_cell.angle_gamma   90.00
#
_symmetry.space_group_name_H-M   'P 1'
#
loop_
_entity.id
_entity.type
_entity.pdbx_description
1 polymer ?
#
loop_
_entity_poly.entity_id
_entity_poly.type
_entity_poly.pdbx_seq_one_letter_code
_entity_poly.pdbx_strand_id
1 'polypeptide(L)'
;MISRPAITTYFLGAGSIALGLHCILRPKQEYARFGLPLEPAPRRSSKTQKHGIPDEGQPSPLIHIKGIREATYGLALIVLQYLGHDDAVTAFNGIISLAGLGDGLVIWFYGGNKYRKKAYGHVAAFVALSGWSLWRAFYGRRW
;
A
#
# COMPACT_ATOMS: atom_id res chain seq x y z
N MET A 1 17.25 -25.59 -0.50
CA MET A 1 16.01 -25.66 0.31
C MET A 1 15.48 -24.24 0.48
N ILE A 2 14.24 -23.95 0.06
CA ILE A 2 13.62 -22.64 0.34
C ILE A 2 13.08 -22.71 1.77
N SER A 3 13.68 -21.94 2.68
CA SER A 3 13.21 -21.84 4.06
C SER A 3 11.78 -21.27 4.08
N ARG A 4 10.88 -21.79 4.93
CA ARG A 4 9.50 -21.28 5.09
C ARG A 4 9.37 -19.73 5.16
N PRO A 5 10.25 -18.98 5.85
CA PRO A 5 10.19 -17.50 5.83
C PRO A 5 10.37 -16.89 4.44
N ALA A 6 11.11 -17.54 3.53
CA ALA A 6 11.32 -17.05 2.18
C ALA A 6 10.04 -17.10 1.34
N ILE A 7 9.22 -18.14 1.51
CA ILE A 7 7.92 -18.25 0.82
C ILE A 7 7.01 -17.08 1.20
N THR A 8 6.95 -16.73 2.49
CA THR A 8 6.18 -15.57 2.96
C THR A 8 6.68 -14.27 2.34
N THR A 9 7.99 -14.05 2.27
CA THR A 9 8.56 -12.85 1.62
C THR A 9 8.17 -12.75 0.15
N TYR A 10 8.21 -13.86 -0.60
CA TYR A 10 7.81 -13.86 -2.01
C TYR A 10 6.32 -13.53 -2.18
N PHE A 11 5.44 -14.04 -1.32
CA PHE A 11 4.02 -13.67 -1.35
C PHE A 11 3.79 -12.20 -1.01
N LEU A 12 4.49 -11.66 -0.02
CA LEU A 12 4.43 -10.23 0.32
C LEU A 12 4.93 -9.36 -0.84
N GLY A 13 6.03 -9.78 -1.47
CA GLY A 13 6.61 -9.10 -2.62
C GLY A 13 5.69 -9.11 -3.84
N ALA A 14 5.20 -10.29 -4.23
CA ALA A 14 4.26 -10.45 -5.34
C ALA A 14 2.94 -9.71 -5.07
N GLY A 15 2.43 -9.79 -3.84
CA GLY A 15 1.27 -9.03 -3.39
C GLY A 15 1.48 -7.54 -3.61
N SER A 16 2.58 -6.98 -3.12
CA SER A 16 2.91 -5.55 -3.25
C SER A 16 3.02 -5.10 -4.72
N ILE A 17 3.61 -5.93 -5.59
CA ILE A 17 3.63 -5.69 -7.04
C ILE A 17 2.21 -5.67 -7.61
N ALA A 18 1.36 -6.62 -7.25
CA ALA A 18 -0.02 -6.67 -7.70
C ALA A 18 -0.82 -5.44 -7.22
N LEU A 19 -0.61 -4.98 -5.98
CA LEU A 19 -1.21 -3.73 -5.48
C LEU A 19 -0.74 -2.53 -6.31
N GLY A 20 0.56 -2.46 -6.61
CA GLY A 20 1.15 -1.39 -7.40
C GLY A 20 0.60 -1.33 -8.83
N LEU A 21 0.53 -2.48 -9.49
CA LEU A 21 -0.09 -2.61 -10.82
C LEU A 21 -1.58 -2.25 -10.79
N HIS A 22 -2.31 -2.65 -9.75
CA HIS A 22 -3.71 -2.28 -9.59
C HIS A 22 -3.91 -0.77 -9.48
N CYS A 23 -3.02 -0.06 -8.76
CA CYS A 23 -3.05 1.42 -8.69
C CYS A 23 -2.89 2.06 -10.09
N ILE A 24 -2.01 1.50 -10.92
CA ILE A 24 -1.70 2.04 -12.25
C ILE A 24 -2.84 1.75 -13.23
N LEU A 25 -3.35 0.52 -13.24
CA LEU A 25 -4.35 0.07 -14.20
C LEU A 25 -5.78 0.50 -13.83
N ARG A 26 -6.08 0.63 -12.53
CA ARG A 26 -7.43 0.90 -12.03
C ARG A 26 -7.45 1.98 -10.94
N PRO A 27 -6.96 3.21 -11.23
CA PRO A 27 -6.77 4.25 -10.23
C PRO A 27 -8.07 4.62 -9.49
N LYS A 28 -9.21 4.77 -10.19
CA LYS A 28 -10.49 5.10 -9.53
C LYS A 28 -10.94 4.03 -8.53
N GLN A 29 -10.75 2.75 -8.86
CA GLN A 29 -11.11 1.63 -7.96
C GLN A 29 -10.15 1.59 -6.77
N GLU A 30 -8.88 1.94 -7.00
CA GLU A 30 -7.87 2.00 -5.95
C GLU A 30 -8.21 3.02 -4.87
N TYR A 31 -8.77 4.18 -5.20
CA TYR A 31 -9.21 5.16 -4.18
C TYR A 31 -10.18 4.54 -3.18
N ALA A 32 -11.24 3.91 -3.70
CA ALA A 32 -12.22 3.24 -2.86
C ALA A 32 -11.58 2.10 -2.07
N ARG A 33 -10.64 1.34 -2.65
CA ARG A 33 -9.92 0.24 -2.02
C ARG A 33 -9.00 0.71 -0.90
N PHE A 34 -8.13 1.66 -1.21
CA PHE A 34 -7.16 2.29 -0.31
C PHE A 34 -7.87 2.95 0.87
N GLY A 35 -8.95 3.68 0.61
CA GLY A 35 -9.77 4.32 1.62
C GLY A 35 -9.77 5.85 1.55
N LEU A 36 -9.65 6.40 0.35
CA LEU A 36 -9.75 7.83 0.11
C LEU A 36 -10.88 8.15 -0.87
N PRO A 37 -11.57 9.29 -0.70
CA PRO A 37 -12.48 9.79 -1.72
C PRO A 37 -11.71 10.26 -2.96
N LEU A 38 -12.36 10.20 -4.12
CA LEU A 38 -11.81 10.79 -5.35
C LEU A 38 -11.67 12.30 -5.21
N GLU A 39 -10.72 12.90 -5.92
CA GLU A 39 -10.55 14.35 -5.90
C GLU A 39 -11.71 15.03 -6.64
N PRO A 40 -12.13 16.24 -6.22
CA PRO A 40 -13.11 17.00 -6.97
C PRO A 40 -12.64 17.25 -8.41
N ALA A 41 -13.53 17.08 -9.39
CA ALA A 41 -13.20 17.42 -10.76
C ALA A 41 -12.86 18.93 -10.86
N PRO A 42 -11.87 19.33 -11.67
CA PRO A 42 -11.58 20.74 -11.87
C PRO A 42 -12.84 21.43 -12.40
N ARG A 43 -13.28 22.51 -11.73
CA ARG A 43 -14.43 23.31 -12.17
C ARG A 43 -14.16 23.82 -13.58
N ARG A 44 -14.77 23.19 -14.60
CA ARG A 44 -14.78 23.75 -15.95
C ARG A 44 -15.58 25.05 -15.89
N SER A 45 -14.89 26.18 -16.05
CA SER A 45 -15.52 27.47 -16.31
C SER A 45 -16.16 27.44 -17.69
N SER A 46 -17.40 26.96 -17.77
CA SER A 46 -18.24 27.16 -18.96
C SER A 46 -19.70 26.95 -18.58
N LYS A 47 -20.45 28.06 -18.54
CA LYS A 47 -21.89 28.36 -18.71
C LYS A 47 -22.94 27.26 -19.04
N THR A 48 -22.70 25.98 -18.81
CA THR A 48 -23.64 24.91 -19.13
C THR A 48 -23.57 23.81 -18.06
N GLN A 49 -23.84 24.17 -16.80
CA GLN A 49 -24.21 23.17 -15.80
C GLN A 49 -25.59 22.61 -16.19
N LYS A 50 -25.60 21.48 -16.91
CA LYS A 50 -26.79 20.62 -16.93
C LYS A 50 -27.00 20.11 -15.51
N HIS A 51 -27.98 20.69 -14.81
CA HIS A 51 -28.48 20.16 -13.54
C HIS A 51 -28.81 18.67 -13.73
N GLY A 52 -28.08 17.78 -13.03
CA GLY A 52 -28.46 16.38 -12.91
C GLY A 52 -27.36 15.33 -13.10
N ILE A 53 -26.16 15.69 -13.60
CA ILE A 53 -25.05 14.73 -13.68
C ILE A 53 -24.16 14.91 -12.44
N PRO A 54 -24.03 13.90 -11.56
CA PRO A 54 -23.11 13.96 -10.44
C PRO A 54 -21.68 14.14 -10.98
N ASP A 55 -20.95 15.10 -10.43
CA ASP A 55 -19.55 15.33 -10.76
C ASP A 55 -18.75 14.08 -10.33
N GLU A 56 -18.41 13.21 -11.27
CA GLU A 56 -17.57 12.06 -10.99
C GLU A 56 -16.16 12.57 -10.67
N GLY A 57 -15.78 12.46 -9.39
CA GLY A 57 -14.43 12.80 -8.95
C GLY A 57 -13.34 12.14 -9.79
N GLN A 58 -12.18 12.78 -9.87
CA GLN A 58 -11.05 12.32 -10.67
C GLN A 58 -9.95 11.74 -9.78
N PRO A 59 -9.21 10.72 -10.23
CA PRO A 59 -8.04 10.24 -9.51
C PRO A 59 -6.89 11.24 -9.62
N SER A 60 -6.21 11.50 -8.51
CA SER A 60 -4.97 12.28 -8.48
C SER A 60 -3.84 11.53 -9.16
N PRO A 61 -2.90 12.21 -9.85
CA PRO A 61 -1.65 11.60 -10.28
C PRO A 61 -0.86 10.92 -9.15
N LEU A 62 -1.05 11.36 -7.90
CA LEU A 62 -0.42 10.75 -6.71
C LEU A 62 -0.74 9.25 -6.55
N ILE A 63 -1.86 8.78 -7.09
CA ILE A 63 -2.23 7.37 -7.04
C ILE A 63 -1.25 6.49 -7.82
N HIS A 64 -0.66 7.02 -8.91
CA HIS A 64 0.33 6.32 -9.70
C HIS A 64 1.68 6.27 -8.98
N ILE A 65 2.05 7.35 -8.27
CA ILE A 65 3.26 7.38 -7.44
C ILE A 65 3.17 6.33 -6.33
N LYS A 66 2.01 6.22 -5.66
CA LYS A 66 1.74 5.12 -4.72
C LYS A 66 1.91 3.76 -5.40
N GLY A 67 1.37 3.59 -6.61
CA GLY A 67 1.51 2.35 -7.37
C GLY A 67 2.97 1.96 -7.63
N ILE A 68 3.78 2.91 -8.08
CA ILE A 68 5.22 2.73 -8.29
C ILE A 68 5.92 2.38 -6.97
N ARG A 69 5.59 3.07 -5.87
CA ARG A 69 6.11 2.79 -4.53
C ARG A 69 5.83 1.34 -4.10
N GLU A 70 4.60 0.87 -4.21
CA GLU A 70 4.25 -0.51 -3.82
C GLU A 70 4.91 -1.56 -4.71
N ALA A 71 4.97 -1.31 -6.03
CA ALA A 71 5.64 -2.23 -6.95
C ALA A 71 7.14 -2.33 -6.67
N THR A 72 7.80 -1.20 -6.39
CA THR A 72 9.23 -1.16 -6.08
C THR A 72 9.54 -1.81 -4.73
N TYR A 73 8.68 -1.65 -3.71
CA TYR A 73 8.80 -2.40 -2.46
C TYR A 73 8.72 -3.91 -2.69
N GLY A 74 7.74 -4.35 -3.49
CA GLY A 74 7.59 -5.77 -3.77
C GLY A 74 8.76 -6.37 -4.55
N LEU A 75 9.25 -5.65 -5.56
CA LEU A 75 10.42 -6.05 -6.32
C LEU A 75 11.68 -6.12 -5.44
N ALA A 76 11.90 -5.12 -4.60
CA ALA A 76 13.03 -5.09 -3.67
C ALA A 76 12.97 -6.27 -2.68
N LEU A 77 11.80 -6.60 -2.11
CA LEU A 77 11.64 -7.77 -1.24
C LEU A 77 11.98 -9.08 -1.97
N ILE A 78 11.50 -9.25 -3.21
CA ILE A 78 11.79 -10.45 -4.01
C ILE A 78 13.28 -10.56 -4.31
N VAL A 79 13.93 -9.47 -4.75
CA VAL A 79 15.35 -9.45 -5.10
C VAL A 79 16.21 -9.73 -3.87
N LEU A 80 15.96 -9.05 -2.75
CA LEU A 80 16.70 -9.26 -1.51
C LEU A 80 16.57 -10.71 -1.01
N GLN A 81 15.36 -11.29 -1.09
CA GLN A 81 15.14 -12.67 -0.71
C GLN A 81 15.83 -13.66 -1.67
N TYR A 82 15.78 -13.38 -2.98
CA TYR A 82 16.42 -14.21 -4.01
C TYR A 82 17.94 -14.24 -3.85
N LEU A 83 18.54 -13.11 -3.48
CA LEU A 83 19.98 -12.99 -3.18
C LEU A 83 20.38 -13.58 -1.81
N GLY A 84 19.41 -14.05 -1.01
CA GLY A 84 19.67 -14.63 0.31
C GLY A 84 20.00 -13.61 1.40
N HIS A 85 19.67 -12.33 1.21
CA HIS A 85 19.92 -11.27 2.19
C HIS A 85 18.79 -11.20 3.24
N ASP A 86 18.69 -12.22 4.09
CA ASP A 86 17.59 -12.35 5.05
C ASP A 86 17.51 -11.21 6.08
N ASP A 87 18.66 -10.66 6.49
CA ASP A 87 18.71 -9.49 7.39
C ASP A 87 18.17 -8.24 6.69
N ALA A 88 18.54 -8.03 5.42
CA ALA A 88 18.05 -6.92 4.63
C ALA A 88 16.53 -7.04 4.38
N VAL A 89 16.03 -8.23 4.10
CA VAL A 89 14.58 -8.49 4.00
C VAL A 89 13.87 -8.12 5.29
N THR A 90 14.43 -8.53 6.44
CA THR A 90 13.84 -8.27 7.75
C THR A 90 13.79 -6.76 8.05
N ALA A 91 14.90 -6.05 7.85
CA ALA A 91 14.97 -4.61 8.05
C ALA A 91 14.04 -3.86 7.07
N PHE A 92 14.07 -4.24 5.80
CA PHE A 92 13.27 -3.59 4.76
C PHE A 92 11.77 -3.80 4.97
N ASN A 93 11.34 -5.00 5.37
CA ASN A 93 9.95 -5.26 5.73
C ASN A 93 9.50 -4.42 6.93
N GLY A 94 10.38 -4.24 7.93
CA GLY A 94 10.16 -3.31 9.04
C GLY A 94 9.96 -1.87 8.54
N ILE A 95 10.79 -1.41 7.60
CA ILE A 95 10.66 -0.06 7.00
C ILE A 95 9.36 0.07 6.21
N ILE A 96 8.99 -0.92 5.37
CA ILE A 96 7.73 -0.91 4.61
C ILE A 96 6.52 -0.86 5.54
N SER A 97 6.58 -1.51 6.71
CA SER A 97 5.49 -1.46 7.68
C SER A 97 5.16 -0.01 8.09
N LEU A 98 6.15 0.88 8.16
CA LEU A 98 5.96 2.30 8.46
C LEU A 98 5.16 3.02 7.37
N ALA A 99 5.29 2.61 6.10
CA ALA A 99 4.42 3.12 5.04
C ALA A 99 2.96 2.72 5.28
N GLY A 100 2.70 1.49 5.75
CA GLY A 100 1.36 1.06 6.16
C GLY A 100 0.80 1.87 7.33
N LEU A 101 1.63 2.20 8.32
CA LEU A 101 1.22 3.10 9.41
C LEU A 101 0.86 4.50 8.88
N GLY A 102 1.72 5.06 8.01
CA GLY A 102 1.48 6.35 7.36
C GLY A 102 0.20 6.36 6.53
N ASP A 103 -0.04 5.33 5.73
CA ASP A 103 -1.26 5.17 4.94
C ASP A 103 -2.51 5.13 5.85
N GLY A 104 -2.43 4.40 6.97
CA GLY A 104 -3.48 4.36 7.99
C GLY A 104 -3.79 5.73 8.60
N LEU A 105 -2.76 6.52 8.93
CA LEU A 105 -2.92 7.88 9.44
C LEU A 105 -3.57 8.80 8.38
N VAL A 106 -3.12 8.73 7.13
CA VAL A 106 -3.70 9.52 6.03
C VAL A 106 -5.19 9.21 5.88
N ILE A 107 -5.59 7.93 5.91
CA ILE A 107 -7.01 7.56 5.80
C ILE A 107 -7.81 7.99 7.01
N TRP A 108 -7.21 7.95 8.21
CA TRP A 108 -7.88 8.39 9.43
C TRP A 108 -8.26 9.86 9.37
N PHE A 109 -7.37 10.72 8.84
CA PHE A 109 -7.60 12.16 8.74
C PHE A 109 -8.36 12.58 7.48
N TYR A 110 -8.12 11.91 6.34
CA TYR A 110 -8.60 12.36 5.02
C TYR A 110 -9.61 11.42 4.35
N GLY A 111 -9.87 10.22 4.89
CA GLY A 111 -10.82 9.26 4.32
C GLY A 111 -12.30 9.61 4.56
N GLY A 112 -12.59 10.59 5.43
CA GLY A 112 -13.95 10.93 5.85
C GLY A 112 -14.68 9.77 6.53
N ASN A 113 -15.95 9.98 6.90
CA ASN A 113 -16.74 8.98 7.65
C ASN A 113 -16.90 7.65 6.90
N LYS A 114 -16.94 7.70 5.56
CA LYS A 114 -17.13 6.51 4.72
C LYS A 114 -15.93 5.56 4.78
N TYR A 115 -14.71 6.08 4.77
CA TYR A 115 -13.50 5.24 4.63
C TYR A 115 -12.65 5.15 5.88
N ARG A 116 -12.91 5.92 6.94
CA ARG A 116 -12.10 5.93 8.17
C ARG A 116 -11.88 4.53 8.78
N LYS A 117 -12.85 3.62 8.67
CA LYS A 117 -12.71 2.22 9.13
C LYS A 117 -11.60 1.44 8.39
N LYS A 118 -11.22 1.85 7.19
CA LYS A 118 -10.12 1.23 6.42
C LYS A 118 -8.75 1.52 7.03
N ALA A 119 -8.61 2.59 7.79
CA ALA A 119 -7.37 2.88 8.53
C ALA A 119 -6.96 1.69 9.42
N TYR A 120 -7.92 0.99 10.03
CA TYR A 120 -7.63 -0.19 10.85
C TYR A 120 -6.95 -1.32 10.08
N GLY A 121 -7.30 -1.51 8.80
CA GLY A 121 -6.64 -2.53 7.96
C GLY A 121 -5.17 -2.19 7.71
N HIS A 122 -4.86 -0.92 7.48
CA HIS A 122 -3.49 -0.44 7.29
C HIS A 122 -2.68 -0.50 8.59
N VAL A 123 -3.27 -0.13 9.72
CA VAL A 123 -2.64 -0.26 11.04
C VAL A 123 -2.41 -1.74 11.39
N ALA A 124 -3.35 -2.62 11.07
CA ALA A 124 -3.17 -4.05 11.27
C ALA A 124 -2.01 -4.60 10.42
N ALA A 125 -1.89 -4.16 9.16
CA ALA A 125 -0.75 -4.52 8.32
C ALA A 125 0.58 -4.01 8.90
N PHE A 126 0.61 -2.78 9.43
CA PHE A 126 1.77 -2.27 10.15
C PHE A 126 2.15 -3.16 11.34
N VAL A 127 1.20 -3.48 12.22
CA VAL A 127 1.46 -4.31 13.41
C VAL A 127 1.93 -5.72 13.02
N ALA A 128 1.31 -6.32 12.00
CA ALA A 128 1.68 -7.66 11.54
C ALA A 128 3.09 -7.68 10.93
N LEU A 129 3.42 -6.75 10.05
CA LEU A 129 4.72 -6.70 9.38
C LEU A 129 5.84 -6.28 10.35
N SER A 130 5.60 -5.28 11.20
CA SER A 130 6.58 -4.86 12.23
C SER A 130 6.79 -5.97 13.26
N GLY A 131 5.72 -6.60 13.75
CA GLY A 131 5.79 -7.74 14.67
C GLY A 131 6.54 -8.92 14.08
N TRP A 132 6.28 -9.28 12.82
CA TRP A 132 7.02 -10.34 12.13
C TRP A 132 8.50 -9.99 11.97
N SER A 133 8.81 -8.74 11.61
CA SER A 133 10.19 -8.26 11.45
C SER A 133 10.96 -8.27 12.77
N LEU A 134 10.34 -7.80 13.86
CA LEU A 134 10.91 -7.83 15.21
C LEU A 134 11.12 -9.28 15.66
N TRP A 135 10.14 -10.15 15.47
CA TRP A 135 10.28 -11.57 15.79
C TRP A 135 11.45 -12.22 15.03
N ARG A 136 11.58 -11.99 13.72
CA ARG A 136 12.72 -12.47 12.92
C ARG A 136 14.04 -11.93 13.47
N ALA A 137 14.09 -10.64 13.80
CA ALA A 137 15.27 -9.99 14.32
C ALA A 137 15.70 -10.51 15.70
N PHE A 138 14.78 -10.88 16.60
CA PHE A 138 15.15 -11.29 17.97
C PHE A 138 15.18 -12.82 18.18
N TYR A 139 14.31 -13.56 17.50
CA TYR A 139 14.08 -14.99 17.75
C TYR A 139 14.32 -15.86 16.53
N GLY A 140 14.14 -15.32 15.33
CA GLY A 140 14.39 -16.04 14.07
C GLY A 140 15.87 -16.24 13.71
N ARG A 141 16.80 -15.63 14.47
CA ARG A 141 18.26 -15.74 14.32
C ARG A 141 18.89 -16.91 15.08
N ARG A 142 18.10 -17.71 15.79
CA ARG A 142 18.61 -18.92 16.47
C ARG A 142 18.41 -20.09 15.49
N TRP A 143 19.49 -20.85 15.27
CA TRP A 143 19.66 -22.03 14.40
C TRP A 143 20.16 -21.73 12.98
#